data_AF-A0A183GLX9-F1
#
_entry.id   AF-A0A183GLX9-F1
#
_cell.length_a   1.000
_cell.length_b   1.000
_cell.length_c   1.000
_cell.angle_alpha   90.00
_cell.angle_beta   90.00
_cell.angle_gamma   90.00
#
_symmetry.space_group_name_H-M   'P 1'
#
loop_
_entity.id
_entity.type
_entity.pdbx_description
1 polymer ?
#
loop_
_entity_poly.entity_id
_entity_poly.type
_entity_poly.pdbx_seq_one_letter_code
_entity_poly.pdbx_strand_id
1 'polypeptide(L)'
;MTNEEIKEELDKVLAWLAADDDPNALEKLGGFKVTMTDFERALENVQPSATREGFATVPDVSWQDIGALSDIRQELEWNILFPVKRPEDFALLGIDAKPQGILLCGPPGCGKTLLAKAVANETGMNFISVKGPELLNMVSD
;
A
#
# COMPACT_ATOMS: atom_id res chain seq x y z
N MET A 1 -11.14 -16.65 -21.42
CA MET A 1 -11.50 -17.83 -20.62
C MET A 1 -12.45 -17.39 -19.54
N THR A 2 -13.52 -18.16 -19.32
CA THR A 2 -14.48 -17.91 -18.23
C THR A 2 -13.85 -18.34 -16.89
N ASN A 3 -14.41 -17.88 -15.76
CA ASN A 3 -13.92 -18.27 -14.43
C ASN A 3 -14.01 -19.78 -14.18
N GLU A 4 -14.93 -20.47 -14.85
CA GLU A 4 -15.06 -21.94 -14.78
C GLU A 4 -13.90 -22.65 -15.49
N GLU A 5 -13.52 -22.18 -16.69
CA GLU A 5 -12.38 -22.72 -17.44
C GLU A 5 -11.05 -22.51 -16.68
N ILE A 6 -10.89 -21.36 -16.02
CA ILE A 6 -9.69 -21.08 -15.20
C ILE A 6 -9.62 -22.02 -14.00
N LYS A 7 -10.76 -22.32 -13.36
CA LYS A 7 -10.82 -23.21 -12.21
C LYS A 7 -10.48 -24.65 -12.59
N GLU A 8 -10.98 -25.10 -13.74
CA GLU A 8 -10.66 -26.42 -14.27
C GLU A 8 -9.17 -26.55 -14.63
N GLU A 9 -8.58 -25.53 -15.23
CA GLU A 9 -7.14 -25.48 -15.48
C GLU A 9 -6.31 -25.41 -14.19
N LEU A 10 -6.76 -24.65 -13.19
CA LEU A 10 -6.11 -24.56 -11.88
C LEU A 10 -6.13 -25.92 -11.15
N ASP A 11 -7.25 -26.63 -11.19
CA ASP A 11 -7.37 -27.97 -10.59
C ASP A 11 -6.44 -28.98 -11.27
N LYS A 12 -6.24 -28.88 -12.59
CA LYS A 12 -5.23 -29.68 -13.33
C LYS A 12 -3.81 -29.36 -12.87
N VAL A 13 -3.49 -28.08 -12.67
CA VAL A 13 -2.16 -27.63 -12.18
C VAL A 13 -1.92 -28.04 -10.72
N LEU A 14 -2.94 -27.97 -9.86
CA LEU A 14 -2.83 -28.39 -8.46
C LEU A 14 -2.67 -29.91 -8.34
N ALA A 15 -3.39 -30.68 -9.16
CA ALA A 15 -3.21 -32.12 -9.26
C ALA A 15 -1.81 -32.48 -9.79
N TRP A 16 -1.26 -31.68 -10.70
CA TRP A 16 0.13 -31.79 -11.16
C TRP A 16 1.15 -31.48 -10.04
N LEU A 17 0.98 -30.38 -9.30
CA LEU A 17 1.86 -30.01 -8.17
C LEU A 17 1.86 -31.04 -7.04
N ALA A 18 0.73 -31.72 -6.83
CA ALA A 18 0.58 -32.75 -5.80
C ALA A 18 1.14 -34.12 -6.21
N ALA A 19 1.42 -34.33 -7.50
CA ALA A 19 2.05 -35.54 -8.00
C ALA A 19 3.58 -35.41 -7.85
N ASP A 20 4.11 -35.89 -6.71
CA ASP A 20 5.56 -35.96 -6.47
C ASP A 20 6.30 -36.71 -7.60
N ASP A 21 7.39 -36.10 -8.08
CA ASP A 21 8.50 -36.71 -8.82
C ASP A 21 8.23 -37.35 -10.21
N ASP A 22 7.44 -36.72 -11.10
CA ASP A 22 7.48 -37.04 -12.54
C ASP A 22 8.33 -36.01 -13.34
N PRO A 23 9.55 -36.37 -13.80
CA PRO A 23 10.43 -35.48 -14.56
C PRO A 23 9.85 -34.98 -15.89
N ASN A 24 8.86 -35.69 -16.46
CA ASN A 24 8.20 -35.33 -17.73
C ASN A 24 6.86 -34.61 -17.50
N ALA A 25 6.52 -34.27 -16.26
CA ALA A 25 5.22 -33.71 -15.92
C ALA A 25 4.99 -32.30 -16.53
N LEU A 26 6.05 -31.56 -16.84
CA LEU A 26 5.98 -30.26 -17.53
C LEU A 26 5.47 -30.37 -18.97
N GLU A 27 5.71 -31.49 -19.67
CA GLU A 27 5.21 -31.69 -21.04
C GLU A 27 3.68 -31.89 -21.06
N LYS A 28 3.11 -32.43 -19.97
CA LYS A 28 1.66 -32.66 -19.82
C LYS A 28 0.86 -31.39 -19.61
N LEU A 29 1.51 -30.29 -19.21
CA LEU A 29 0.88 -28.98 -19.01
C LEU A 29 0.63 -28.23 -20.33
N GLY A 30 0.99 -28.79 -21.49
CA GLY A 30 0.45 -28.33 -22.79
C GLY A 30 0.68 -26.84 -23.09
N GLY A 31 1.83 -26.28 -22.71
CA GLY A 31 2.13 -24.86 -22.94
C GLY A 31 1.35 -23.91 -22.03
N PHE A 32 0.83 -24.40 -20.90
CA PHE A 32 0.26 -23.58 -19.83
C PHE A 32 1.23 -22.44 -19.48
N LYS A 33 0.76 -21.21 -19.64
CA LYS A 33 1.52 -19.99 -19.35
C LYS A 33 0.63 -19.05 -18.56
N VAL A 34 1.15 -18.57 -17.44
CA VAL A 34 0.52 -17.48 -16.69
C VAL A 34 0.87 -16.18 -17.40
N THR A 35 -0.14 -15.38 -17.72
CA THR A 35 0.02 -14.08 -18.37
C THR A 35 -0.37 -12.94 -17.42
N MET A 36 0.04 -11.70 -17.72
CA MET A 36 -0.34 -10.54 -16.91
C MET A 36 -1.86 -10.37 -16.78
N THR A 37 -2.62 -10.78 -17.80
CA THR A 37 -4.09 -10.73 -17.77
C THR A 37 -4.68 -11.67 -16.72
N ASP A 38 -4.01 -12.79 -16.41
CA ASP A 38 -4.46 -13.71 -15.36
C ASP A 38 -4.22 -13.10 -13.96
N PHE A 39 -3.13 -12.34 -13.79
CA PHE A 39 -2.88 -11.57 -12.58
C PHE A 39 -3.90 -10.43 -12.37
N GLU A 40 -4.22 -9.69 -13.43
CA GLU A 40 -5.23 -8.62 -13.37
C GLU A 40 -6.61 -9.15 -12.92
N ARG A 41 -7.03 -10.31 -13.45
CA ARG A 41 -8.28 -10.98 -13.03
C ARG A 41 -8.21 -11.53 -11.60
N ALA A 42 -7.05 -12.06 -11.19
CA ALA A 42 -6.87 -12.56 -9.84
C ALA A 42 -6.98 -11.43 -8.79
N LEU A 43 -6.49 -10.23 -9.11
CA LEU A 43 -6.59 -9.05 -8.25
C LEU A 43 -8.04 -8.63 -7.94
N GLU A 44 -9.01 -8.95 -8.79
CA GLU A 44 -10.44 -8.67 -8.52
C GLU A 44 -11.00 -9.51 -7.36
N ASN A 45 -10.43 -10.70 -7.12
CA ASN A 45 -10.94 -11.67 -6.15
C ASN A 45 -9.99 -11.91 -4.97
N VAL A 46 -8.75 -11.44 -5.07
CA VAL A 46 -7.71 -11.63 -4.05
C VAL A 46 -7.29 -10.27 -3.51
N GLN A 47 -7.59 -10.02 -2.24
CA GLN A 47 -7.02 -8.89 -1.53
C GLN A 47 -5.54 -9.20 -1.22
N PRO A 48 -4.58 -8.39 -1.70
CA PRO A 48 -3.18 -8.56 -1.36
C PRO A 48 -3.00 -8.53 0.15
N SER A 49 -2.10 -9.36 0.68
CA SER A 49 -1.75 -9.34 2.10
C SER A 49 -1.30 -7.96 2.57
N ALA A 50 -0.64 -7.19 1.70
CA ALA A 50 -0.25 -5.80 1.93
C ALA A 50 -1.43 -4.82 2.09
N THR A 51 -2.62 -5.17 1.60
CA THR A 51 -3.84 -4.33 1.63
C THR A 51 -4.82 -4.77 2.72
N ARG A 52 -4.49 -5.81 3.51
CA ARG A 52 -5.30 -6.24 4.66
C ARG A 52 -5.21 -5.20 5.79
N GLU A 53 -6.35 -4.87 6.41
CA GLU A 53 -6.42 -3.93 7.53
C GLU A 53 -5.38 -4.29 8.61
N GLY A 54 -4.58 -3.30 9.01
CA GLY A 54 -3.50 -3.45 10.00
C GLY A 54 -2.07 -3.43 9.42
N PHE A 55 -1.90 -3.60 8.10
CA PHE A 55 -0.62 -3.39 7.44
C PHE A 55 -0.58 -2.00 6.79
N ALA A 56 0.52 -1.29 7.01
CA ALA A 56 0.66 0.06 6.54
C ALA A 56 0.64 0.12 5.01
N THR A 57 -0.43 0.68 4.46
CA THR A 57 -0.60 0.86 3.02
C THR A 57 -0.06 2.23 2.62
N VAL A 58 0.48 2.32 1.40
CA VAL A 58 0.66 3.62 0.75
C VAL A 58 -0.73 4.09 0.32
N PRO A 59 -1.21 5.26 0.77
CA PRO A 59 -2.52 5.76 0.38
C PRO A 59 -2.61 5.98 -1.13
N ASP A 60 -3.82 6.01 -1.69
CA ASP A 60 -4.10 6.28 -3.11
C ASP A 60 -4.34 7.76 -3.45
N VAL A 61 -4.39 8.61 -2.42
CA VAL A 61 -4.62 10.06 -2.55
C VAL A 61 -3.32 10.78 -2.86
N SER A 62 -3.34 11.66 -3.87
CA SER A 62 -2.21 12.48 -4.30
C SER A 62 -2.40 13.97 -3.97
N TRP A 63 -1.36 14.79 -4.18
CA TRP A 63 -1.53 16.25 -4.06
C TRP A 63 -2.53 16.86 -5.04
N GLN A 64 -2.82 16.19 -6.16
CA GLN A 64 -3.76 16.68 -7.17
C GLN A 64 -5.20 16.64 -6.66
N ASP A 65 -5.47 15.79 -5.67
CA ASP A 65 -6.79 15.61 -5.08
C ASP A 65 -7.10 16.67 -4.00
N ILE A 66 -6.16 17.58 -3.71
CA ILE A 66 -6.26 18.58 -2.64
C ILE A 66 -6.23 20.00 -3.23
N GLY A 67 -7.35 20.70 -3.12
CA GLY A 67 -7.46 22.12 -3.51
C GLY A 67 -7.18 23.10 -2.37
N ALA A 68 -6.74 24.31 -2.72
CA ALA A 68 -6.71 25.52 -1.88
C ALA A 68 -5.82 25.51 -0.61
N LEU A 69 -5.00 24.48 -0.39
CA LEU A 69 -4.15 24.33 0.81
C LEU A 69 -2.64 24.39 0.48
N SER A 70 -2.25 25.30 -0.42
CA SER A 70 -0.85 25.45 -0.90
C SER A 70 0.14 25.73 0.22
N ASP A 71 -0.24 26.57 1.17
CA ASP A 71 0.68 27.04 2.22
C ASP A 71 0.98 25.91 3.21
N ILE A 72 -0.08 25.20 3.63
CA ILE A 72 0.02 24.01 4.48
C ILE A 72 0.78 22.89 3.77
N ARG A 73 0.52 22.70 2.46
CA ARG A 73 1.27 21.74 1.64
C ARG A 73 2.76 22.05 1.67
N GLN A 74 3.14 23.30 1.45
CA GLN A 74 4.54 23.72 1.47
C GLN A 74 5.17 23.45 2.83
N GLU A 75 4.50 23.79 3.93
CA GLU A 75 5.00 23.48 5.28
C GLU A 75 5.22 21.97 5.49
N LEU A 76 4.29 21.12 5.03
CA LEU A 76 4.42 19.67 5.19
C LEU A 76 5.50 19.07 4.31
N GLU A 77 5.69 19.59 3.09
CA GLU A 77 6.83 19.21 2.25
C GLU A 77 8.16 19.57 2.93
N TRP A 78 8.26 20.74 3.56
CA TRP A 78 9.46 21.16 4.27
C TRP A 78 9.74 20.35 5.54
N ASN A 79 8.70 20.02 6.31
CA ASN A 79 8.86 19.34 7.59
C ASN A 79 8.87 17.81 7.50
N ILE A 80 8.35 17.22 6.41
CA ILE A 80 8.28 15.76 6.22
C ILE A 80 9.03 15.33 4.97
N LEU A 81 8.66 15.87 3.79
CA LEU A 81 9.16 15.36 2.51
C LEU A 81 10.67 15.56 2.34
N PHE A 82 11.19 16.77 2.57
CA PHE A 82 12.62 17.05 2.39
C PHE A 82 13.51 16.34 3.42
N PRO A 83 13.17 16.29 4.72
CA PRO A 83 13.94 15.50 5.68
C PRO A 83 14.04 14.02 5.30
N VAL A 84 12.96 13.45 4.75
CA VAL A 84 12.94 12.05 4.29
C VAL A 84 13.73 11.85 3.00
N LYS A 85 13.62 12.76 2.03
CA LYS A 85 14.28 12.63 0.72
C LYS A 85 15.74 13.09 0.70
N ARG A 86 16.14 13.99 1.60
CA ARG A 86 17.48 14.62 1.64
C ARG A 86 18.07 14.65 3.06
N PRO A 87 18.22 13.50 3.73
CA PRO A 87 18.73 13.46 5.09
C PRO A 87 20.16 14.03 5.22
N GLU A 88 20.99 13.90 4.19
CA GLU A 88 22.37 14.41 4.18
C GLU A 88 22.45 15.94 4.28
N ASP A 89 21.57 16.66 3.57
CA ASP A 89 21.51 18.12 3.61
C ASP A 89 21.16 18.63 5.01
N PHE A 90 20.22 17.96 5.69
CA PHE A 90 19.82 18.30 7.05
C PHE A 90 20.92 17.99 8.07
N ALA A 91 21.63 16.87 7.89
CA ALA A 91 22.77 16.51 8.73
C ALA A 91 23.94 17.51 8.61
N LEU A 92 24.22 18.00 7.40
CA LEU A 92 25.24 19.04 7.14
C LEU A 92 24.91 20.36 7.84
N LEU A 93 23.62 20.69 7.96
CA LEU A 93 23.14 21.88 8.66
C LEU A 93 23.09 21.70 10.18
N GLY A 94 23.46 20.54 10.71
CA GLY A 94 23.38 20.22 12.14
C GLY A 94 21.93 20.14 12.65
N ILE A 95 20.97 19.98 11.74
CA ILE A 95 19.57 19.76 12.09
C ILE A 95 19.41 18.27 12.30
N ASP A 96 19.33 17.85 13.56
CA ASP A 96 18.98 16.47 13.87
C ASP A 96 17.65 16.13 13.20
N ALA A 97 17.63 15.06 12.41
CA ALA A 97 16.45 14.50 11.75
C ALA A 97 15.49 13.85 12.77
N LYS A 98 15.22 14.53 13.87
CA LYS A 98 14.32 14.07 14.92
C LYS A 98 12.89 14.04 14.35
N PRO A 99 12.11 12.98 14.59
CA PRO A 99 10.75 12.89 14.10
C PRO A 99 9.93 14.08 14.60
N GLN A 100 9.44 14.91 13.67
CA GLN A 100 8.58 16.03 13.98
C GLN A 100 7.14 15.56 14.13
N GLY A 101 6.53 15.88 15.27
CA GLY A 101 5.10 15.69 15.48
C GLY A 101 4.32 16.86 14.89
N ILE A 102 3.40 16.58 13.96
CA ILE A 102 2.55 17.58 13.35
C ILE A 102 1.10 17.37 13.80
N LEU A 103 0.48 18.45 14.27
CA LEU A 103 -0.93 18.46 14.67
C LEU A 103 -1.74 19.25 13.65
N LEU A 104 -2.60 18.58 12.90
CA LEU A 104 -3.57 19.23 12.02
C LEU A 104 -4.87 19.49 12.79
N CYS A 105 -5.20 20.76 13.03
CA CYS A 105 -6.43 21.17 13.73
C CYS A 105 -7.33 22.01 12.82
N GLY A 106 -8.65 21.93 13.04
CA GLY A 106 -9.65 22.68 12.28
C GLY A 106 -11.01 21.99 12.25
N PRO A 107 -12.06 22.68 11.77
CA PRO A 107 -13.42 22.14 11.73
C PRO A 107 -13.52 20.86 10.88
N PRO A 108 -14.53 19.99 11.12
CA PRO A 108 -14.72 18.80 10.32
C PRO A 108 -14.95 19.16 8.85
N GLY A 109 -14.45 18.33 7.92
CA GLY A 109 -14.59 18.57 6.48
C GLY A 109 -13.49 19.41 5.81
N CYS A 110 -12.53 19.98 6.55
CA CYS A 110 -11.42 20.77 5.97
C CYS A 110 -10.25 19.93 5.40
N GLY A 111 -10.48 18.68 5.00
CA GLY A 111 -9.46 17.89 4.30
C GLY A 111 -8.26 17.39 5.12
N LYS A 112 -8.19 17.61 6.44
CA LYS A 112 -7.05 17.19 7.30
C LYS A 112 -6.58 15.73 7.08
N THR A 113 -7.52 14.78 7.08
CA THR A 113 -7.21 13.36 6.86
C THR A 113 -6.76 13.06 5.44
N LEU A 114 -7.34 13.74 4.44
CA LEU A 114 -6.91 13.62 3.04
C LEU A 114 -5.50 14.15 2.87
N LEU A 115 -5.17 15.25 3.55
CA LEU A 115 -3.86 15.88 3.53
C LEU A 115 -2.78 14.98 4.11
N ALA A 116 -3.05 14.34 5.26
CA ALA A 116 -2.14 13.34 5.83
C ALA A 116 -1.89 12.15 4.88
N LYS A 117 -2.93 11.68 4.18
CA LYS A 117 -2.82 10.60 3.18
C LYS A 117 -1.98 11.02 1.96
N ALA A 118 -2.20 12.22 1.43
CA ALA A 118 -1.44 12.74 0.29
C ALA A 118 0.06 12.89 0.60
N VAL A 119 0.40 13.43 1.78
CA VAL A 119 1.81 13.52 2.21
C VAL A 119 2.45 12.13 2.29
N ALA A 120 1.74 11.14 2.83
CA ALA A 120 2.27 9.78 2.95
C ALA A 120 2.46 9.11 1.57
N ASN A 121 1.54 9.32 0.62
CA ASN A 121 1.70 8.86 -0.75
C ASN A 121 2.95 9.49 -1.42
N GLU A 122 3.12 10.80 -1.31
CA GLU A 122 4.18 11.56 -2.01
C GLU A 122 5.59 11.33 -1.45
N THR A 123 5.64 10.95 -0.17
CA THR A 123 6.86 10.49 0.49
C THR A 123 7.14 9.01 0.23
N GLY A 124 6.16 8.26 -0.31
CA GLY A 124 6.24 6.80 -0.46
C GLY A 124 6.30 6.07 0.88
N MET A 125 5.84 6.72 1.96
CA MET A 125 5.89 6.15 3.31
C MET A 125 4.65 5.34 3.63
N ASN A 126 4.86 4.36 4.50
CA ASN A 126 3.81 3.58 5.14
C ASN A 126 2.88 4.48 5.96
N PHE A 127 1.60 4.50 5.63
CA PHE A 127 0.59 5.27 6.37
C PHE A 127 -0.15 4.38 7.37
N ILE A 128 -0.03 4.71 8.65
CA ILE A 128 -0.76 4.03 9.73
C ILE A 128 -1.83 4.98 10.24
N SER A 129 -3.08 4.71 9.89
CA SER A 129 -4.22 5.45 10.42
C SER A 129 -4.77 4.71 11.63
N VAL A 130 -4.86 5.40 12.76
CA VAL A 130 -5.43 4.85 13.98
C VAL A 130 -6.58 5.74 14.41
N LYS A 131 -7.78 5.18 14.53
CA LYS A 131 -8.92 5.90 15.11
C LYS A 131 -8.95 5.69 16.62
N GLY A 132 -9.36 6.71 17.38
CA GLY A 132 -9.43 6.64 18.84
C GLY A 132 -10.13 5.38 19.40
N PRO A 133 -11.28 4.95 18.85
CA PRO A 133 -11.94 3.72 19.30
C PRO A 133 -11.13 2.43 19.03
N GLU A 134 -10.31 2.39 17.98
CA GLU A 134 -9.50 1.20 17.62
C GLU A 134 -8.38 0.96 18.64
N LEU A 135 -7.86 2.02 19.28
CA LEU A 135 -6.85 1.91 20.34
C LEU A 135 -7.37 1.26 21.62
N LEU A 136 -8.66 1.44 21.91
CA LEU A 136 -9.25 0.96 23.17
C LEU A 136 -9.57 -0.54 23.11
N ASN A 137 -9.82 -1.09 21.92
CA ASN A 137 -10.20 -2.49 21.74
C ASN A 137 -9.00 -3.45 21.71
N MET A 138 -7.76 -2.96 21.55
CA MET A 138 -6.56 -3.81 21.50
C MET A 138 -6.10 -4.36 22.86
N VAL A 139 -6.68 -3.89 23.99
CA VAL A 139 -6.29 -4.32 25.36
C VAL A 139 -7.42 -5.06 26.07
N SER A 140 -8.37 -5.62 25.31
CA SER A 140 -9.48 -6.40 25.88
C SER A 140 -9.29 -7.90 25.58
N ASP A 141 -8.26 -8.50 26.16
CA ASP A 141 -8.08 -9.95 26.30
C ASP A 141 -7.68 -10.28 27.75
#